data_AF-A0A954B4Y1-F1
#
_entry.id   AF-A0A954B4Y1-F1
#
_cell.length_a   1.000
_cell.length_b   1.000
_cell.length_c   1.000
_cell.angle_alpha   90.00
_cell.angle_beta   90.00
_cell.angle_gamma   90.00
#
_symmetry.space_group_name_H-M   'P 1'
#
loop_
_entity.id
_entity.type
_entity.pdbx_description
1 polymer ?
#
loop_
_entity_poly.entity_id
_entity_poly.type
_entity_poly.pdbx_seq_one_letter_code
_entity_poly.pdbx_strand_id
1 'polypeptide(L)'
;MRSFLIAALLVLLAACEGGGAPAPPGRAHEDFVLTGEFKTSSNTARAITGGMVVERTEVTFENGVVLHTEVLNARRGGDLIAKNGDSFAAAVVGPGTLNVELRRVIEQVLPAGVIGLCGAERPQFIALAYDARATRVTMLVFSGSEAPGPEAAHSRVCARFGYAAPDGARTSEGVVL
;
A
#
# COMPACT_ATOMS: atom_id res chain seq x y z
N MET A 1 47.12 -72.81 15.54
CA MET A 1 45.81 -73.20 14.96
C MET A 1 45.24 -71.92 14.34
N ARG A 2 45.30 -71.71 13.01
CA ARG A 2 44.22 -72.02 12.02
C ARG A 2 42.85 -71.61 12.60
N SER A 3 42.02 -70.73 12.03
CA SER A 3 41.84 -70.30 10.64
C SER A 3 40.65 -69.31 10.57
N PHE A 4 40.74 -68.30 9.67
CA PHE A 4 39.67 -67.64 8.87
C PHE A 4 38.50 -66.92 9.60
N LEU A 5 38.03 -65.72 9.21
CA LEU A 5 37.47 -65.34 7.91
C LEU A 5 37.38 -63.81 7.70
N ILE A 6 37.35 -63.43 6.42
CA ILE A 6 37.34 -62.09 5.81
C ILE A 6 35.89 -61.59 5.62
N ALA A 7 35.64 -60.29 5.78
CA ALA A 7 34.63 -59.48 5.04
C ALA A 7 35.00 -57.99 5.18
N ALA A 8 35.59 -57.34 4.17
CA ALA A 8 34.93 -56.64 3.05
C ALA A 8 33.97 -55.53 3.51
N LEU A 9 34.41 -54.26 3.53
CA LEU A 9 34.28 -53.27 2.45
C LEU A 9 32.86 -52.68 2.33
N LEU A 10 32.70 -51.39 2.68
CA LEU A 10 32.05 -50.36 1.85
C LEU A 10 32.03 -49.02 2.59
N VAL A 11 32.87 -48.12 2.09
CA VAL A 11 32.83 -46.68 2.36
C VAL A 11 31.62 -46.11 1.62
N LEU A 12 30.68 -45.49 2.34
CA LEU A 12 29.68 -44.61 1.75
C LEU A 12 29.94 -43.18 2.24
N LEU A 13 30.63 -42.44 1.37
CA LEU A 13 30.56 -40.99 1.30
C LEU A 13 29.13 -40.64 0.85
N ALA A 14 28.29 -40.14 1.76
CA ALA A 14 27.09 -39.40 1.39
C ALA A 14 27.41 -37.90 1.42
N ALA A 15 27.11 -37.28 0.29
CA ALA A 15 27.45 -35.93 -0.07
C ALA A 15 26.45 -34.89 0.49
N CYS A 16 26.84 -33.63 0.32
CA CYS A 16 26.15 -32.38 0.61
C CYS A 16 24.63 -32.39 0.44
N GLU A 17 23.92 -31.71 1.36
CA GLU A 17 22.71 -30.88 1.15
C GLU A 17 22.14 -30.53 2.55
N GLY A 18 21.88 -29.30 2.96
CA GLY A 18 22.00 -28.01 2.31
C GLY A 18 22.32 -26.98 3.39
N GLY A 19 23.43 -26.27 3.18
CA GLY A 19 23.64 -24.98 3.82
C GLY A 19 22.59 -24.03 3.25
N GLY A 20 21.46 -23.92 3.93
CA GLY A 20 20.51 -22.84 3.71
C GLY A 20 21.23 -21.55 4.04
N ALA A 21 21.83 -20.91 3.02
CA ALA A 21 22.21 -19.52 3.13
C ALA A 21 20.99 -18.76 3.65
N PRO A 22 21.12 -17.94 4.70
CA PRO A 22 20.03 -17.04 5.06
C PRO A 22 19.67 -16.29 3.79
N ALA A 23 18.39 -16.37 3.40
CA ALA A 23 17.89 -15.60 2.28
C ALA A 23 18.41 -14.17 2.48
N PRO A 24 19.01 -13.53 1.45
CA PRO A 24 19.38 -12.13 1.58
C PRO A 24 18.16 -11.41 2.12
N PRO A 25 18.29 -10.54 3.15
CA PRO A 25 17.15 -9.82 3.69
C PRO A 25 16.42 -9.25 2.50
N GLY A 26 15.21 -9.77 2.25
CA GLY A 26 14.40 -9.34 1.12
C GLY A 26 14.37 -7.84 1.28
N ARG A 27 14.91 -7.12 0.29
CA ARG A 27 15.17 -5.67 0.38
C ARG A 27 14.00 -5.08 1.12
N ALA A 28 14.25 -4.54 2.32
CA ALA A 28 13.28 -3.71 2.99
C ALA A 28 12.77 -2.81 1.89
N HIS A 29 11.46 -2.89 1.58
CA HIS A 29 10.89 -1.94 0.64
C HIS A 29 11.28 -0.60 1.23
N GLU A 30 12.17 0.13 0.56
CA GLU A 30 12.40 1.51 0.93
C GLU A 30 11.00 2.12 0.94
N ASP A 31 10.57 2.61 2.11
CA ASP A 31 9.21 3.07 2.32
C ASP A 31 9.01 4.30 1.43
N PHE A 32 8.61 4.06 0.18
CA PHE A 32 8.34 5.08 -0.80
C PHE A 32 7.10 5.84 -0.33
N VAL A 33 7.35 7.01 0.24
CA VAL A 33 6.31 7.97 0.57
C VAL A 33 6.00 8.75 -0.70
N LEU A 34 4.80 8.58 -1.22
CA LEU A 34 4.27 9.32 -2.34
C LEU A 34 4.20 10.80 -1.98
N THR A 35 4.74 11.65 -2.85
CA THR A 35 4.59 13.11 -2.77
C THR A 35 4.30 13.69 -4.14
N GLY A 36 3.58 14.81 -4.18
CA GLY A 36 3.35 15.55 -5.43
C GLY A 36 1.92 16.07 -5.58
N GLU A 37 1.70 16.68 -6.74
CA GLU A 37 0.43 17.29 -7.12
C GLU A 37 -0.28 16.41 -8.15
N PHE A 38 -1.58 16.22 -7.96
CA PHE A 38 -2.38 15.33 -8.79
C PHE A 38 -3.68 16.02 -9.20
N LYS A 39 -3.99 15.93 -10.51
CA LYS A 39 -5.26 16.43 -11.08
C LYS A 39 -6.34 15.36 -10.98
N THR A 40 -7.60 15.78 -11.00
CA THR A 40 -8.73 14.84 -10.95
C THR A 40 -8.80 13.96 -12.19
N SER A 41 -8.99 12.65 -11.98
CA SER A 41 -9.21 11.67 -13.07
C SER A 41 -10.53 10.91 -12.94
N SER A 42 -11.20 10.96 -11.77
CA SER A 42 -12.56 10.43 -11.60
C SER A 42 -13.61 11.55 -11.46
N ASN A 43 -14.85 11.25 -11.86
CA ASN A 43 -15.99 12.15 -11.69
C ASN A 43 -16.22 12.50 -10.20
N THR A 44 -16.03 11.52 -9.31
CA THR A 44 -16.16 11.70 -7.86
C THR A 44 -15.14 12.70 -7.32
N ALA A 45 -13.87 12.59 -7.73
CA ALA A 45 -12.83 13.55 -7.33
C ALA A 45 -13.16 14.96 -7.85
N ARG A 46 -13.54 15.07 -9.12
CA ARG A 46 -13.94 16.36 -9.72
C ARG A 46 -15.11 17.02 -9.01
N ALA A 47 -16.09 16.24 -8.56
CA ALA A 47 -17.28 16.76 -7.92
C ALA A 47 -17.10 17.08 -6.43
N ILE A 48 -16.22 16.37 -5.72
CA ILE A 48 -16.14 16.42 -4.26
C ILE A 48 -14.87 17.10 -3.77
N THR A 49 -13.70 16.67 -4.24
CA THR A 49 -12.40 17.08 -3.68
C THR A 49 -11.64 18.09 -4.54
N GLY A 50 -11.85 18.07 -5.86
CA GLY A 50 -10.96 18.74 -6.81
C GLY A 50 -9.57 18.11 -6.81
N GLY A 51 -8.53 18.85 -7.22
CA GLY A 51 -7.13 18.38 -7.20
C GLY A 51 -6.66 17.92 -5.81
N MET A 52 -5.57 17.15 -5.78
CA MET A 52 -4.98 16.62 -4.55
C MET A 52 -3.48 16.90 -4.52
N VAL A 53 -2.98 17.39 -3.39
CA VAL A 53 -1.56 17.52 -3.07
C VAL A 53 -1.25 16.52 -1.97
N VAL A 54 -0.22 15.70 -2.18
CA VAL A 54 0.25 14.72 -1.21
C VAL A 54 1.62 15.15 -0.72
N GLU A 55 1.73 15.34 0.59
CA GLU A 55 2.99 15.53 1.30
C GLU A 55 3.22 14.34 2.23
N ARG A 56 4.33 14.32 2.98
CA ARG A 56 4.63 13.20 3.88
C ARG A 56 3.59 13.04 5.01
N THR A 57 3.19 14.14 5.62
CA THR A 57 2.30 14.16 6.79
C THR A 57 0.92 14.74 6.47
N GLU A 58 0.69 15.18 5.24
CA GLU A 58 -0.54 15.87 4.86
C GLU A 58 -1.04 15.41 3.49
N VAL A 59 -2.37 15.41 3.33
CA VAL A 59 -3.03 15.35 2.03
C VAL A 59 -4.05 16.48 1.97
N THR A 60 -3.88 17.36 0.99
CA THR A 60 -4.71 18.56 0.83
C THR A 60 -5.47 18.52 -0.48
N PHE A 61 -6.72 18.95 -0.45
CA PHE A 61 -7.62 18.94 -1.59
C PHE A 61 -7.98 20.36 -2.02
N GLU A 62 -8.25 20.55 -3.31
CA GLU A 62 -8.59 21.86 -3.90
C GLU A 62 -9.87 22.46 -3.30
N ASN A 63 -10.81 21.64 -2.82
CA ASN A 63 -11.99 22.09 -2.09
C ASN A 63 -11.68 22.63 -0.67
N GLY A 64 -10.42 22.61 -0.24
CA GLY A 64 -9.93 23.11 1.04
C GLY A 64 -9.94 22.07 2.18
N VAL A 65 -10.36 20.83 1.93
CA VAL A 65 -10.23 19.74 2.93
C VAL A 65 -8.75 19.40 3.12
N VAL A 66 -8.34 19.21 4.38
CA VAL A 66 -6.99 18.79 4.74
C VAL A 66 -7.05 17.54 5.61
N LEU A 67 -6.21 16.55 5.31
CA LEU A 67 -5.98 15.39 6.15
C LEU A 67 -4.57 15.44 6.74
N HIS A 68 -4.47 15.50 8.06
CA HIS A 68 -3.20 15.26 8.75
C HIS A 68 -3.04 13.75 8.95
N THR A 69 -1.90 13.21 8.56
CA THR A 69 -1.70 11.77 8.40
C THR A 69 -0.36 11.27 8.93
N GLU A 70 -0.34 9.99 9.31
CA GLU A 70 0.87 9.23 9.66
C GLU A 70 0.99 8.04 8.70
N VAL A 71 2.15 7.89 8.06
CA VAL A 71 2.43 6.77 7.15
C VAL A 71 2.56 5.46 7.94
N LEU A 72 1.88 4.42 7.48
CA LEU A 72 1.96 3.06 8.01
C LEU A 72 2.77 2.17 7.07
N ASN A 73 3.02 0.92 7.49
CA ASN A 73 3.69 -0.07 6.64
C ASN A 73 2.99 -0.19 5.28
N ALA A 74 3.78 -0.09 4.21
CA ALA A 74 3.29 -0.22 2.85
C ALA A 74 2.64 -1.58 2.62
N ARG A 75 1.65 -1.59 1.72
CA ARG A 75 0.90 -2.77 1.27
C ARG A 75 1.10 -2.97 -0.22
N ARG A 76 0.66 -4.13 -0.71
CA ARG A 76 0.61 -4.47 -2.13
C ARG A 76 -0.81 -4.51 -2.63
N GLY A 77 -1.00 -4.32 -3.94
CA GLY A 77 -2.31 -4.45 -4.57
C GLY A 77 -2.98 -5.81 -4.29
N GLY A 78 -2.21 -6.89 -4.17
CA GLY A 78 -2.73 -8.22 -3.84
C GLY A 78 -3.18 -8.40 -2.38
N ASP A 79 -2.81 -7.51 -1.46
CA ASP A 79 -3.16 -7.64 -0.04
C ASP A 79 -4.65 -7.37 0.17
N LEU A 80 -5.26 -8.07 1.13
CA LEU A 80 -6.66 -7.89 1.50
C LEU A 80 -6.87 -6.60 2.31
N ILE A 81 -8.00 -5.93 2.06
CA ILE A 81 -8.46 -4.76 2.81
C ILE A 81 -9.01 -5.17 4.19
N ALA A 82 -9.69 -6.30 4.24
CA ALA A 82 -10.31 -6.86 5.43
C ALA A 82 -10.26 -8.39 5.34
N LYS A 83 -10.44 -9.05 6.48
CA LYS A 83 -10.55 -10.50 6.59
C LYS A 83 -11.68 -11.00 5.68
N ASN A 84 -11.32 -11.85 4.73
CA ASN A 84 -12.23 -12.37 3.69
C ASN A 84 -12.87 -11.29 2.79
N GLY A 85 -12.28 -10.08 2.73
CA GLY A 85 -12.72 -9.00 1.87
C GLY A 85 -11.98 -8.95 0.53
N ASP A 86 -12.21 -7.86 -0.21
CA ASP A 86 -11.49 -7.59 -1.46
C ASP A 86 -10.02 -7.24 -1.22
N SER A 87 -9.19 -7.47 -2.23
CA SER A 87 -7.85 -6.91 -2.27
C SER A 87 -7.86 -5.43 -2.64
N PHE A 88 -6.77 -4.71 -2.33
CA PHE A 88 -6.62 -3.33 -2.78
C PHE A 88 -6.73 -3.18 -4.30
N ALA A 89 -6.14 -4.10 -5.06
CA ALA A 89 -6.21 -4.14 -6.51
C ALA A 89 -7.64 -4.35 -7.02
N ALA A 90 -8.40 -5.26 -6.40
CA ALA A 90 -9.80 -5.46 -6.73
C ALA A 90 -10.64 -4.19 -6.46
N ALA A 91 -10.44 -3.54 -5.30
CA ALA A 91 -11.18 -2.33 -4.92
C ALA A 91 -10.95 -1.14 -5.87
N VAL A 92 -9.76 -1.04 -6.47
CA VAL A 92 -9.43 0.02 -7.44
C VAL A 92 -9.58 -0.42 -8.89
N VAL A 93 -9.99 -1.67 -9.14
CA VAL A 93 -10.06 -2.28 -10.50
C VAL A 93 -8.71 -2.13 -11.22
N GLY A 94 -7.64 -2.48 -10.53
CA GLY A 94 -6.25 -2.37 -11.00
C GLY A 94 -5.48 -3.69 -10.95
N PRO A 95 -4.23 -3.69 -11.42
CA PRO A 95 -3.39 -4.89 -11.36
C PRO A 95 -2.94 -5.19 -9.93
N GLY A 96 -2.66 -6.47 -9.63
CA GLY A 96 -2.12 -6.89 -8.32
C GLY A 96 -0.74 -6.30 -7.98
N THR A 97 -0.03 -5.77 -8.99
CA THR A 97 1.30 -5.17 -8.87
C THR A 97 1.30 -3.71 -8.41
N LEU A 98 0.14 -3.14 -8.09
CA LEU A 98 0.06 -1.78 -7.55
C LEU A 98 0.84 -1.67 -6.23
N ASN A 99 1.48 -0.52 -6.05
CA ASN A 99 1.96 -0.07 -4.75
C ASN A 99 0.78 0.49 -3.98
N VAL A 100 0.76 0.24 -2.67
CA VAL A 100 -0.29 0.76 -1.78
C VAL A 100 0.38 1.40 -0.58
N GLU A 101 0.36 2.73 -0.53
CA GLU A 101 0.76 3.45 0.66
C GLU A 101 -0.43 3.62 1.59
N LEU A 102 -0.31 3.12 2.81
CA LEU A 102 -1.36 3.23 3.81
C LEU A 102 -1.02 4.35 4.80
N ARG A 103 -2.00 5.21 5.12
CA ARG A 103 -1.84 6.25 6.13
C ARG A 103 -2.99 6.25 7.12
N ARG A 104 -2.67 6.49 8.40
CA ARG A 104 -3.64 6.80 9.45
C ARG A 104 -4.02 8.26 9.36
N VAL A 105 -5.31 8.58 9.45
CA VAL A 105 -5.81 9.94 9.54
C VAL A 105 -5.83 10.38 11.00
N ILE A 106 -4.92 11.29 11.36
CA ILE A 106 -4.81 11.86 12.71
C ILE A 106 -5.85 12.96 12.92
N GLU A 107 -6.16 13.71 11.86
CA GLU A 107 -7.14 14.80 11.87
C GLU A 107 -7.67 15.06 10.45
N GLN A 108 -8.93 15.51 10.37
CA GLN A 108 -9.52 16.04 9.15
C GLN A 108 -10.03 17.45 9.42
N VAL A 109 -9.50 18.42 8.69
CA VAL A 109 -9.96 19.81 8.73
C VAL A 109 -10.91 20.04 7.55
N LEU A 110 -12.10 20.57 7.86
CA LEU A 110 -13.14 20.84 6.88
C LEU A 110 -13.41 22.36 6.81
N PRO A 111 -13.41 22.96 5.60
CA PRO A 111 -13.94 24.30 5.43
C PRO A 111 -15.43 24.36 5.77
N ALA A 112 -15.91 25.55 6.15
CA ALA A 112 -17.32 25.75 6.49
C ALA A 112 -18.24 25.33 5.31
N GLY A 113 -19.23 24.48 5.61
CA GLY A 113 -20.20 23.99 4.62
C GLY A 113 -19.72 22.83 3.74
N VAL A 114 -18.48 22.35 3.91
CA VAL A 114 -17.94 21.19 3.18
C VAL A 114 -18.22 19.89 3.94
N ILE A 115 -18.69 18.87 3.22
CA ILE A 115 -18.94 17.53 3.77
C ILE A 115 -17.63 16.73 3.78
N GLY A 116 -17.42 15.94 4.83
CA GLY A 116 -16.25 15.07 4.94
C GLY A 116 -16.19 13.97 3.87
N LEU A 117 -15.00 13.40 3.69
CA LEU A 117 -14.74 12.39 2.65
C LEU A 117 -15.57 11.10 2.80
N CYS A 118 -16.01 10.75 4.02
CA CYS A 118 -16.95 9.65 4.27
C CYS A 118 -18.37 10.15 4.62
N GLY A 119 -18.76 11.35 4.13
CA GLY A 119 -20.05 11.95 4.49
C GLY A 119 -20.05 12.42 5.95
N ALA A 120 -20.93 11.83 6.76
CA ALA A 120 -21.05 12.11 8.19
C ALA A 120 -20.03 11.34 9.06
N GLU A 121 -19.43 10.26 8.53
CA GLU A 121 -18.39 9.52 9.24
C GLU A 121 -17.03 10.21 9.10
N ARG A 122 -16.21 10.14 10.16
CA ARG A 122 -14.83 10.61 10.10
C ARG A 122 -13.93 9.51 9.50
N PRO A 123 -13.14 9.79 8.46
CA PRO A 123 -12.17 8.84 7.92
C PRO A 123 -11.09 8.53 8.97
N GLN A 124 -10.70 7.26 9.05
CA GLN A 124 -9.67 6.78 9.99
C GLN A 124 -8.37 6.41 9.26
N PHE A 125 -8.47 5.97 8.01
CA PHE A 125 -7.32 5.63 7.18
C PHE A 125 -7.56 6.05 5.73
N ILE A 126 -6.48 6.27 5.01
CA ILE A 126 -6.48 6.36 3.55
C ILE A 126 -5.45 5.37 2.99
N ALA A 127 -5.74 4.82 1.81
CA ALA A 127 -4.76 4.09 1.02
C ALA A 127 -4.60 4.78 -0.34
N LEU A 128 -3.35 5.09 -0.69
CA LEU A 128 -2.97 5.63 -1.98
C LEU A 128 -2.46 4.47 -2.82
N ALA A 129 -3.28 3.99 -3.77
CA ALA A 129 -2.93 2.90 -4.67
C ALA A 129 -2.44 3.47 -6.01
N TYR A 130 -1.23 3.12 -6.42
CA TYR A 130 -0.57 3.71 -7.59
C TYR A 130 0.38 2.74 -8.31
N ASP A 131 0.62 3.00 -9.60
CA ASP A 131 1.60 2.26 -10.39
C ASP A 131 3.04 2.67 -10.02
N ALA A 132 4.05 1.99 -10.57
CA ALA A 132 5.45 2.28 -10.25
C ALA A 132 5.90 3.72 -10.55
N ARG A 133 5.21 4.44 -11.43
CA ARG A 133 5.52 5.83 -11.81
C ARG A 133 4.60 6.86 -11.16
N ALA A 134 3.64 6.40 -10.36
CA ALA A 134 2.57 7.20 -9.78
C ALA A 134 1.82 8.10 -10.80
N THR A 135 1.71 7.68 -12.06
CA THR A 135 1.01 8.48 -13.08
C THR A 135 -0.50 8.51 -12.85
N ARG A 136 -1.00 7.48 -12.16
CA ARG A 136 -2.38 7.35 -11.69
C ARG A 136 -2.37 6.96 -10.23
N VAL A 137 -3.20 7.64 -9.44
CA VAL A 137 -3.40 7.37 -8.02
C VAL A 137 -4.88 7.21 -7.76
N THR A 138 -5.26 6.11 -7.14
CA THR A 138 -6.59 5.95 -6.57
C THR A 138 -6.48 6.02 -5.05
N MET A 139 -7.11 7.02 -4.46
CA MET A 139 -7.26 7.12 -3.01
C MET A 139 -8.52 6.36 -2.57
N LEU A 140 -8.33 5.35 -1.74
CA LEU A 140 -9.39 4.72 -0.97
C LEU A 140 -9.44 5.37 0.41
N VAL A 141 -10.64 5.71 0.86
CA VAL A 141 -10.87 6.28 2.19
C VAL A 141 -11.62 5.26 3.03
N PHE A 142 -11.15 5.03 4.25
CA PHE A 142 -11.67 3.98 5.12
C PHE A 142 -12.31 4.55 6.37
N SER A 143 -13.42 3.92 6.77
CA SER A 143 -13.97 4.03 8.12
C SER A 143 -13.84 2.70 8.88
N GLY A 144 -13.95 2.77 10.19
CA GLY A 144 -13.60 1.68 11.12
C GLY A 144 -12.29 1.95 11.87
N SER A 145 -12.15 1.37 13.05
CA SER A 145 -11.02 1.62 13.97
C SER A 145 -9.74 0.88 13.62
N GLU A 146 -9.83 -0.12 12.74
CA GLU A 146 -8.73 -1.01 12.38
C GLU A 146 -8.07 -0.58 11.07
N ALA A 147 -6.75 -0.66 11.03
CA ALA A 147 -6.01 -0.41 9.80
C ALA A 147 -6.39 -1.45 8.74
N PRO A 148 -6.64 -1.04 7.48
CA PRO A 148 -6.86 -1.96 6.37
C PRO A 148 -5.77 -3.05 6.29
N GLY A 149 -6.19 -4.30 6.20
CA GLY A 149 -5.31 -5.46 6.15
C GLY A 149 -6.05 -6.79 6.28
N PRO A 150 -5.34 -7.92 6.10
CA PRO A 150 -5.93 -9.25 6.09
C PRO A 150 -6.55 -9.67 7.43
N GLU A 151 -6.11 -9.06 8.53
CA GLU A 151 -6.64 -9.33 9.88
C GLU A 151 -7.75 -8.37 10.31
N ALA A 152 -8.04 -7.32 9.52
CA ALA A 152 -9.06 -6.33 9.88
C ALA A 152 -10.46 -6.93 9.71
N ALA A 153 -11.26 -6.94 10.76
CA ALA A 153 -12.64 -7.43 10.73
C ALA A 153 -13.62 -6.38 10.21
N HIS A 154 -13.35 -5.09 10.46
CA HIS A 154 -14.33 -4.02 10.28
C HIS A 154 -13.82 -2.82 9.45
N SER A 155 -12.68 -2.95 8.79
CA SER A 155 -12.18 -1.93 7.86
C SER A 155 -13.01 -1.93 6.58
N ARG A 156 -13.58 -0.77 6.22
CA ARG A 156 -14.46 -0.64 5.05
C ARG A 156 -14.13 0.62 4.25
N VAL A 157 -14.18 0.51 2.93
CA VAL A 157 -14.05 1.66 2.03
C VAL A 157 -15.36 2.47 2.10
N CYS A 158 -15.26 3.73 2.49
CA CYS A 158 -16.39 4.67 2.50
C CYS A 158 -16.43 5.51 1.22
N ALA A 159 -15.28 5.74 0.58
CA ALA A 159 -15.15 6.57 -0.61
C ALA A 159 -13.91 6.23 -1.43
N ARG A 160 -13.96 6.59 -2.71
CA ARG A 160 -12.89 6.35 -3.69
C ARG A 160 -12.74 7.55 -4.62
N PHE A 161 -11.51 8.02 -4.78
CA PHE A 161 -11.18 9.19 -5.60
C PHE A 161 -10.02 8.85 -6.54
N GLY A 162 -10.16 9.20 -7.82
CA GLY A 162 -9.13 8.97 -8.83
C GLY A 162 -8.43 10.26 -9.20
N TYR A 163 -7.11 10.20 -9.25
CA TYR A 163 -6.22 11.29 -9.64
C TYR A 163 -5.17 10.85 -10.66
N ALA A 164 -4.56 11.82 -11.33
CA ALA A 164 -3.49 11.60 -12.29
C ALA A 164 -2.42 12.69 -12.20
N ALA A 165 -1.17 12.27 -12.38
CA ALA A 165 -0.01 13.13 -12.58
C ALA A 165 0.63 12.71 -13.92
N PRO A 166 0.16 13.27 -15.07
CA PRO A 166 0.58 12.81 -16.39
C PRO A 166 2.09 12.95 -16.62
N ASP A 167 2.75 13.88 -15.93
CA ASP A 167 4.20 14.09 -15.98
C ASP A 167 4.96 13.31 -14.87
N GLY A 168 4.28 12.41 -14.17
CA GLY A 168 4.80 11.69 -13.00
C GLY A 168 4.75 12.53 -11.72
N ALA A 169 4.62 11.86 -10.57
CA ALA A 169 4.77 12.48 -9.26
C ALA A 169 6.18 12.19 -8.70
N ARG A 170 6.73 13.11 -7.91
CA ARG A 170 8.05 12.90 -7.29
C ARG A 170 7.93 11.86 -6.19
N THR A 171 8.58 10.71 -6.35
CA THR A 171 8.88 9.83 -5.21
C THR A 171 10.19 10.30 -4.57
N SER A 172 10.55 9.77 -3.41
CA SER A 172 11.80 10.08 -2.69
C SER A 172 13.09 9.88 -3.50
N GLU A 173 13.01 9.29 -4.70
CA GLU A 173 14.14 9.09 -5.63
C GLU A 173 14.28 10.18 -6.71
N GLY A 174 13.33 11.13 -6.81
CA GLY A 174 13.39 12.24 -7.78
C GLY A 174 12.25 12.21 -8.81
N VAL A 175 12.33 13.14 -9.79
CA VAL A 175 11.34 13.24 -10.88
C VAL A 175 11.52 12.04 -11.81
N VAL A 176 10.50 11.20 -11.93
CA VAL A 176 10.45 10.17 -12.97
C VAL A 176 9.95 10.82 -14.26
N LEU A 177 10.88 11.29 -15.09
CA LEU A 177 10.61 11.75 -16.46
C LEU A 177 10.32 10.58 -17.41
#